data_AF-A0A644TE69-F1
#
_entry.id   AF-A0A644TE69-F1
#
_cell.length_a   1.000
_cell.length_b   1.000
_cell.length_c   1.000
_cell.angle_alpha   90.00
_cell.angle_beta   90.00
_cell.angle_gamma   90.00
#
_symmetry.space_group_name_H-M   'P 1'
#
loop_
_entity.id
_entity.type
_entity.pdbx_description
1 polymer ?
#
loop_
_entity_poly.entity_id
_entity_poly.type
_entity_poly.pdbx_seq_one_letter_code
_entity_poly.pdbx_strand_id
1 'polypeptide(L)'
;MDAKKQSLVSSKRIEVLLLLGYTVAIIYLMFFGFDRPQMSNILQEYRFSIVPTGIPLWFPKSLSADSLRLWIFSLGNLLAFVPFGVLVPMMVNIGYYKFIGIFLISILSLEILQMITYLGSFDVEDIIINSMGATIGFFSYKIGSRCKSVSRKIVSVIFWILIFSFMLIVFAEGGWSA
;
A
#
# COMPACT_ATOMS: atom_id res chain seq x y z
N MET A 1 -35.54 -11.12 16.29
CA MET A 1 -34.15 -10.67 16.50
C MET A 1 -33.23 -11.11 15.36
N ASP A 2 -33.76 -11.94 14.44
CA ASP A 2 -33.00 -12.71 13.46
C ASP A 2 -32.72 -11.95 12.15
N ALA A 3 -33.67 -11.13 11.67
CA ALA A 3 -33.49 -10.36 10.42
C ALA A 3 -32.33 -9.35 10.48
N LYS A 4 -32.15 -8.65 11.60
CA LYS A 4 -31.06 -7.68 11.80
C LYS A 4 -29.70 -8.37 11.98
N LYS A 5 -29.68 -9.54 12.60
CA LYS A 5 -28.47 -10.37 12.72
C LYS A 5 -28.07 -10.92 11.35
N GLN A 6 -29.05 -11.40 10.57
CA GLN A 6 -28.84 -11.96 9.23
C GLN A 6 -28.38 -10.90 8.22
N SER A 7 -28.89 -9.67 8.28
CA SER A 7 -28.40 -8.56 7.44
C SER A 7 -26.98 -8.12 7.78
N LEU A 8 -26.61 -8.09 9.07
CA LEU A 8 -25.25 -7.81 9.51
C LEU A 8 -24.25 -8.91 9.09
N VAL A 9 -24.65 -10.18 9.17
CA VAL A 9 -23.83 -11.30 8.67
C VAL A 9 -23.64 -11.20 7.16
N SER A 10 -24.66 -10.81 6.40
CA SER A 10 -24.56 -10.61 4.95
C SER A 10 -23.60 -9.45 4.59
N SER A 11 -23.68 -8.32 5.28
CA SER A 11 -22.76 -7.17 5.08
C SER A 11 -21.31 -7.55 5.32
N LYS A 12 -21.03 -8.26 6.43
CA LYS A 12 -19.68 -8.72 6.74
C LYS A 12 -19.12 -9.69 5.71
N ARG A 13 -19.97 -10.54 5.11
CA ARG A 13 -19.55 -11.44 4.02
C ARG A 13 -19.14 -10.66 2.78
N ILE A 14 -19.90 -9.63 2.41
CA ILE A 14 -19.58 -8.77 1.26
C ILE A 14 -18.26 -8.03 1.50
N GLU A 15 -18.07 -7.46 2.70
CA GLU A 15 -16.82 -6.81 3.11
C GLU A 15 -15.60 -7.74 2.97
N VAL A 16 -15.71 -8.98 3.46
CA VAL A 16 -14.64 -9.98 3.36
C VAL A 16 -14.38 -10.37 1.90
N LEU A 17 -15.42 -10.57 1.08
CA LEU A 17 -15.26 -10.88 -0.34
C LEU A 17 -14.60 -9.74 -1.10
N LEU A 18 -14.95 -8.49 -0.78
CA LEU A 18 -14.30 -7.30 -1.36
C LEU A 18 -12.83 -7.23 -0.96
N LEU A 19 -12.49 -7.49 0.32
CA LEU A 19 -11.10 -7.53 0.76
C LEU A 19 -10.32 -8.63 0.04
N LEU A 20 -10.88 -9.84 -0.06
CA LEU A 20 -10.23 -10.95 -0.75
C LEU A 20 -10.01 -10.66 -2.24
N GLY A 21 -11.04 -10.17 -2.93
CA GLY A 21 -10.93 -9.79 -4.35
C GLY A 21 -9.90 -8.69 -4.57
N TYR A 22 -9.88 -7.68 -3.71
CA TYR A 22 -8.87 -6.63 -3.73
C TYR A 22 -7.47 -7.17 -3.42
N THR A 23 -7.29 -8.07 -2.44
CA THR A 23 -6.00 -8.69 -2.15
C THR A 23 -5.49 -9.49 -3.35
N VAL A 24 -6.35 -10.25 -4.04
CA VAL A 24 -5.98 -10.95 -5.27
C VAL A 24 -5.56 -9.96 -6.36
N ALA A 25 -6.29 -8.84 -6.53
CA ALA A 25 -5.93 -7.80 -7.48
C ALA A 25 -4.58 -7.15 -7.16
N ILE A 26 -4.29 -6.88 -5.88
CA ILE A 26 -2.98 -6.34 -5.45
C ILE A 26 -1.87 -7.35 -5.70
N ILE A 27 -2.07 -8.64 -5.37
CA ILE A 27 -1.08 -9.68 -5.67
C ILE A 27 -0.83 -9.72 -7.19
N TYR A 28 -1.89 -9.72 -7.99
CA TYR A 28 -1.74 -9.65 -9.45
C TYR A 28 -0.93 -8.42 -9.89
N LEU A 29 -1.23 -7.24 -9.35
CA LEU A 29 -0.50 -6.01 -9.69
C LEU A 29 0.96 -6.04 -9.21
N MET A 30 1.26 -6.65 -8.08
CA MET A 30 2.64 -6.77 -7.58
C MET A 30 3.49 -7.68 -8.45
N PHE A 31 2.92 -8.77 -8.97
CA PHE A 31 3.66 -9.74 -9.79
C PHE A 31 3.66 -9.38 -11.28
N PHE A 32 2.60 -8.74 -11.78
CA PHE A 32 2.38 -8.51 -13.22
C PHE A 32 2.02 -7.07 -13.58
N GLY A 33 1.73 -6.21 -12.60
CA GLY A 33 1.03 -4.93 -12.82
C GLY A 33 1.87 -3.80 -13.39
N PHE A 34 3.19 -3.91 -13.37
CA PHE A 34 4.07 -2.90 -13.96
C PHE A 34 5.34 -3.62 -14.40
N ASP A 35 5.68 -3.56 -15.68
CA ASP A 35 7.00 -3.98 -16.18
C ASP A 35 8.05 -3.27 -15.32
N ARG A 36 8.67 -4.00 -14.38
CA ARG A 36 9.69 -3.40 -13.52
C ARG A 36 10.82 -2.96 -14.46
N PRO A 37 11.23 -1.67 -14.46
CA PRO A 37 12.17 -1.11 -15.44
C PRO A 37 13.57 -1.76 -15.44
N GLN A 38 13.78 -2.83 -14.67
CA GLN A 38 15.04 -3.54 -14.49
C GLN A 38 15.08 -4.90 -15.21
N MET A 39 14.25 -5.11 -16.24
CA MET A 39 14.25 -6.33 -17.06
C MET A 39 15.45 -6.34 -18.02
N SER A 40 16.68 -6.36 -17.49
CA SER A 40 17.86 -6.73 -18.27
C SER A 40 17.95 -8.25 -18.34
N ASN A 41 17.65 -8.78 -19.51
CA ASN A 41 17.95 -10.16 -19.89
C ASN A 41 19.45 -10.42 -19.69
N ILE A 42 19.79 -11.60 -19.20
CA ILE A 42 21.11 -12.29 -19.12
C ILE A 42 21.38 -12.72 -17.66
N LEU A 43 21.11 -14.01 -17.38
CA LEU A 43 21.28 -14.78 -16.13
C LEU A 43 20.15 -14.68 -15.08
N GLN A 44 19.60 -15.85 -14.70
CA GLN A 44 18.65 -16.04 -13.59
C GLN A 44 19.38 -15.87 -12.24
N GLU A 45 19.75 -14.64 -11.92
CA GLU A 45 20.36 -14.30 -10.64
C GLU A 45 19.30 -13.72 -9.69
N TYR A 46 19.42 -14.05 -8.40
CA TYR A 46 18.61 -13.43 -7.36
C TYR A 46 18.99 -11.95 -7.25
N ARG A 47 18.00 -11.07 -7.38
CA ARG A 47 18.19 -9.62 -7.33
C ARG A 47 17.74 -9.07 -5.99
N PHE A 48 18.66 -8.40 -5.30
CA PHE A 48 18.42 -7.77 -4.00
C PHE A 48 18.67 -6.27 -4.09
N SER A 49 17.68 -5.46 -3.71
CA SER A 49 17.80 -4.03 -3.49
C SER A 49 17.68 -3.76 -1.99
N ILE A 50 18.80 -3.95 -1.27
CA ILE A 50 18.85 -3.89 0.21
C ILE A 50 19.25 -2.50 0.70
N VAL A 51 19.83 -1.67 -0.17
CA VAL A 51 20.29 -0.33 0.20
C VAL A 51 19.13 0.64 -0.02
N PRO A 52 18.40 1.08 1.03
CA PRO A 52 17.40 2.12 0.86
C PRO A 52 18.14 3.42 0.51
N THR A 53 17.95 3.88 -0.72
CA THR A 53 18.41 5.19 -1.18
C THR A 53 17.40 6.29 -0.91
N GLY A 54 16.24 5.93 -0.37
CA GLY A 54 15.28 6.86 0.19
C GLY A 54 13.84 6.41 0.07
N ILE A 55 12.94 7.38 0.22
CA ILE A 55 11.52 7.20 -0.06
C ILE A 55 11.34 7.63 -1.52
N PRO A 56 11.06 6.73 -2.48
CA PRO A 56 10.99 7.05 -3.91
C PRO A 56 9.74 7.83 -4.32
N LEU A 57 9.40 8.89 -3.57
CA LEU A 57 8.29 9.81 -3.80
C LEU A 57 8.76 11.25 -4.09
N TRP A 58 10.06 11.48 -4.27
CA TRP A 58 10.62 12.79 -4.63
C TRP A 58 10.10 13.25 -6.00
N PHE A 59 9.98 14.56 -6.19
CA PHE A 59 9.58 15.11 -7.48
C PHE A 59 10.66 14.81 -8.53
N PRO A 60 10.28 14.27 -9.71
CA PRO A 60 11.25 13.94 -10.74
C PRO A 60 11.95 15.22 -11.22
N LYS A 61 13.25 15.33 -10.91
CA LYS A 61 14.10 16.49 -11.24
C LYS A 61 14.22 16.72 -12.76
N SER A 62 14.04 15.66 -13.54
CA SER A 62 13.90 15.70 -15.00
C SER A 62 12.55 15.12 -15.39
N LEU A 63 11.91 15.67 -16.42
CA LEU A 63 10.70 15.14 -17.06
C LEU A 63 11.01 13.98 -18.04
N SER A 64 12.07 13.21 -17.76
CA SER A 64 12.38 12.03 -18.58
C SER A 64 11.32 10.94 -18.38
N ALA A 65 11.08 10.14 -19.41
CA ALA A 65 10.10 9.06 -19.32
C ALA A 65 10.43 8.06 -18.19
N ASP A 66 11.71 7.79 -17.96
CA ASP A 66 12.16 6.84 -16.94
C ASP A 66 11.98 7.37 -15.52
N SER A 67 12.33 8.64 -15.26
CA SER A 67 12.12 9.27 -13.95
C SER A 67 10.63 9.36 -13.60
N LEU A 68 9.77 9.71 -14.57
CA LEU A 68 8.33 9.75 -14.39
C LEU A 68 7.75 8.34 -14.15
N ARG A 69 8.24 7.33 -14.87
CA ARG A 69 7.81 5.94 -14.69
C ARG A 69 8.14 5.42 -13.30
N LEU A 70 9.34 5.67 -12.80
CA LEU A 70 9.75 5.29 -11.43
C LEU A 70 8.88 5.99 -10.38
N TRP A 71 8.65 7.29 -10.53
CA TRP A 71 7.81 8.04 -9.60
C TRP A 71 6.35 7.56 -9.61
N ILE A 72 5.76 7.32 -10.78
CA ILE A 72 4.40 6.78 -10.92
C ILE A 72 4.32 5.38 -10.32
N PHE A 73 5.34 4.54 -10.51
CA PHE A 73 5.40 3.20 -9.93
C PHE A 73 5.39 3.26 -8.39
N SER A 74 6.25 4.07 -7.80
CA SER A 74 6.32 4.25 -6.33
C SER A 74 5.04 4.86 -5.76
N LEU A 75 4.46 5.85 -6.43
CA LEU A 75 3.17 6.42 -6.04
C LEU A 75 2.05 5.38 -6.16
N GLY A 76 2.09 4.57 -7.21
CA GLY A 76 1.19 3.43 -7.42
C GLY A 76 1.26 2.44 -6.26
N ASN A 77 2.48 2.04 -5.86
CA ASN A 77 2.71 1.17 -4.71
C ASN A 77 2.17 1.79 -3.41
N LEU A 78 2.45 3.07 -3.13
CA LEU A 78 1.91 3.76 -1.97
C LEU A 78 0.37 3.69 -1.93
N LEU A 79 -0.27 4.14 -3.01
CA LEU A 79 -1.73 4.23 -3.09
C LEU A 79 -2.39 2.86 -3.14
N ALA A 80 -1.73 1.87 -3.73
CA ALA A 80 -2.20 0.50 -3.82
C ALA A 80 -2.41 -0.13 -2.44
N PHE A 81 -1.65 0.26 -1.41
CA PHE A 81 -1.78 -0.30 -0.06
C PHE A 81 -2.58 0.55 0.94
N VAL A 82 -2.96 1.79 0.57
CA VAL A 82 -3.84 2.63 1.40
C VAL A 82 -5.19 1.96 1.69
N PRO A 83 -5.91 1.36 0.71
CA PRO A 83 -7.18 0.69 0.99
C PRO A 83 -7.03 -0.47 1.97
N PHE A 84 -5.93 -1.23 1.92
CA PHE A 84 -5.65 -2.29 2.91
C PHE A 84 -5.60 -1.72 4.34
N GLY A 85 -4.92 -0.58 4.52
CA GLY A 85 -4.88 0.16 5.77
C GLY A 85 -6.23 0.66 6.27
N VAL A 86 -7.18 0.93 5.37
CA VAL A 86 -8.55 1.34 5.74
C VAL A 86 -9.43 0.13 6.06
N LEU A 87 -9.41 -0.89 5.21
CA LEU A 87 -10.33 -2.01 5.24
C LEU A 87 -10.08 -2.93 6.44
N VAL A 88 -8.82 -3.21 6.79
CA VAL A 88 -8.49 -4.11 7.90
C VAL A 88 -9.00 -3.59 9.26
N PRO A 89 -8.67 -2.37 9.72
CA PRO A 89 -9.21 -1.84 10.97
C PRO A 89 -10.73 -1.57 10.92
N MET A 90 -11.33 -1.53 9.73
CA MET A 90 -12.78 -1.47 9.57
C MET A 90 -13.46 -2.81 9.88
N MET A 91 -12.87 -3.92 9.44
CA MET A 91 -13.44 -5.27 9.60
C MET A 91 -13.08 -5.91 10.94
N VAL A 92 -11.87 -5.63 11.46
CA VAL A 92 -11.36 -6.18 12.71
C VAL A 92 -10.87 -5.07 13.63
N ASN A 93 -11.22 -5.18 14.92
CA ASN A 93 -10.71 -4.26 15.94
C ASN A 93 -9.26 -4.63 16.27
N ILE A 94 -8.31 -4.06 15.53
CA ILE A 94 -6.87 -4.31 15.65
C ILE A 94 -6.11 -3.03 15.99
N GLY A 95 -5.13 -3.14 16.91
CA GLY A 95 -4.21 -2.04 17.22
C GLY A 95 -3.15 -1.87 16.13
N TYR A 96 -2.63 -0.64 15.98
CA TYR A 96 -1.66 -0.29 14.92
C TYR A 96 -0.43 -1.20 14.90
N TYR A 97 0.21 -1.44 16.04
CA TYR A 97 1.42 -2.28 16.11
C TYR A 97 1.20 -3.72 15.67
N LYS A 98 0.04 -4.30 16.01
CA LYS A 98 -0.33 -5.65 15.56
C LYS A 98 -0.65 -5.65 14.07
N PHE A 99 -1.36 -4.64 13.59
CA PHE A 99 -1.67 -4.47 12.17
C PHE A 99 -0.39 -4.35 11.32
N ILE A 100 0.50 -3.42 11.66
CA ILE A 100 1.72 -3.18 10.88
C ILE A 100 2.68 -4.36 10.97
N GLY A 101 2.75 -5.08 12.09
CA GLY A 101 3.53 -6.32 12.20
C GLY A 101 3.05 -7.42 11.25
N ILE A 102 1.74 -7.68 11.20
CA ILE A 102 1.15 -8.65 10.25
C ILE A 102 1.37 -8.20 8.81
N PHE A 103 1.17 -6.90 8.55
CA PHE A 103 1.39 -6.31 7.23
C PHE A 103 2.83 -6.48 6.77
N LEU A 104 3.82 -6.15 7.62
CA LEU A 104 5.24 -6.28 7.33
C LEU A 104 5.64 -7.73 7.03
N ILE A 105 5.15 -8.69 7.82
CA ILE A 105 5.39 -10.12 7.54
C ILE A 105 4.81 -10.51 6.17
N SER A 106 3.61 -10.01 5.85
CA SER A 106 2.94 -10.30 4.58
C SER A 106 3.71 -9.72 3.39
N ILE A 107 4.11 -8.45 3.45
CA ILE A 107 4.84 -7.81 2.35
C ILE A 107 6.25 -8.39 2.19
N LEU A 108 6.96 -8.69 3.29
CA LEU A 108 8.24 -9.39 3.25
C LEU A 108 8.11 -10.75 2.56
N SER A 109 7.05 -11.49 2.86
CA SER A 109 6.78 -12.78 2.22
C SER A 109 6.53 -12.62 0.72
N LEU A 110 5.82 -11.56 0.30
CA LEU A 110 5.55 -11.27 -1.10
C LEU A 110 6.83 -10.88 -1.86
N GLU A 111 7.68 -10.03 -1.30
CA GLU A 111 8.97 -9.64 -1.91
C GLU A 111 9.92 -10.84 -2.03
N ILE A 112 9.96 -11.72 -1.02
CA ILE A 112 10.71 -12.98 -1.08
C ILE A 112 10.15 -13.88 -2.19
N LEU A 113 8.84 -14.02 -2.30
CA LEU A 113 8.21 -14.82 -3.37
C LEU A 113 8.49 -14.22 -4.76
N GLN A 114 8.41 -12.90 -4.93
CA GLN A 114 8.75 -12.24 -6.19
C GLN A 114 10.19 -12.53 -6.60
N MET A 115 11.12 -12.48 -5.66
CA MET A 115 12.53 -12.80 -5.89
C MET A 115 12.74 -14.29 -6.24
N ILE A 116 12.15 -15.22 -5.48
CA ILE A 116 12.29 -16.67 -5.72
C ILE A 116 11.64 -17.10 -7.03
N THR A 117 10.55 -16.44 -7.42
CA THR A 117 9.88 -16.70 -8.71
C THR A 117 10.53 -15.98 -9.90
N TYR A 118 11.57 -15.18 -9.66
CA TYR A 118 12.22 -14.32 -10.66
C TYR A 118 11.24 -13.35 -11.36
N LEU A 119 10.09 -13.08 -10.74
CA LEU A 119 9.10 -12.09 -11.21
C LEU A 119 9.41 -10.68 -10.68
N GLY A 120 10.37 -10.55 -9.76
CA GLY A 120 10.86 -9.29 -9.25
C GLY A 120 12.18 -9.43 -8.49
N SER A 121 12.55 -8.37 -7.78
CA SER A 121 13.66 -8.31 -6.84
C SER A 121 13.13 -8.18 -5.42
N PHE A 122 13.90 -8.62 -4.43
CA PHE A 122 13.62 -8.25 -3.05
C PHE A 122 13.96 -6.77 -2.85
N ASP A 123 12.96 -5.91 -2.74
CA ASP A 123 13.14 -4.46 -2.70
C ASP A 123 12.70 -3.84 -1.36
N VAL A 124 13.67 -3.33 -0.61
CA VAL A 124 13.42 -2.67 0.68
C VAL A 124 12.65 -1.36 0.50
N GLU A 125 12.83 -0.65 -0.61
CA GLU A 125 12.11 0.61 -0.87
C GLU A 125 10.61 0.34 -1.11
N ASP A 126 10.27 -0.75 -1.79
CA ASP A 126 8.88 -1.19 -1.95
C ASP A 126 8.25 -1.55 -0.60
N ILE A 127 8.97 -2.28 0.26
CA ILE A 127 8.50 -2.59 1.61
C ILE A 127 8.19 -1.31 2.40
N ILE A 128 9.07 -0.31 2.32
CA ILE A 128 8.90 0.98 3.00
C ILE A 128 7.66 1.69 2.45
N ILE A 129 7.55 1.86 1.14
CA ILE A 129 6.45 2.57 0.48
C ILE A 129 5.10 1.89 0.75
N ASN A 130 5.04 0.57 0.62
CA ASN A 130 3.83 -0.21 0.87
C ASN A 130 3.40 -0.10 2.34
N SER A 131 4.36 -0.13 3.26
CA SER A 131 4.12 0.06 4.70
C SER A 131 3.63 1.46 5.03
N MET A 132 4.15 2.48 4.36
CA MET A 132 3.67 3.86 4.48
C MET A 132 2.23 4.00 3.97
N GLY A 133 1.90 3.38 2.83
CA GLY A 133 0.55 3.34 2.28
C GLY A 133 -0.44 2.72 3.28
N ALA A 134 -0.12 1.53 3.78
CA ALA A 134 -0.92 0.86 4.81
C ALA A 134 -1.09 1.69 6.09
N THR A 135 -0.02 2.39 6.51
CA THR A 135 -0.04 3.28 7.68
C THR A 135 -0.95 4.48 7.47
N ILE A 136 -0.87 5.14 6.30
CA ILE A 136 -1.74 6.25 5.92
C ILE A 136 -3.20 5.81 5.97
N GLY A 137 -3.53 4.66 5.37
CA GLY A 137 -4.88 4.11 5.40
C GLY A 137 -5.39 3.88 6.82
N PHE A 138 -4.55 3.27 7.68
CA PHE A 138 -4.90 2.96 9.05
C PHE A 138 -5.25 4.20 9.88
N PHE A 139 -4.38 5.21 9.86
CA PHE A 139 -4.61 6.43 10.63
C PHE A 139 -5.75 7.26 10.05
N SER A 140 -5.87 7.33 8.73
CA SER A 140 -6.99 8.02 8.07
C SER A 140 -8.33 7.42 8.46
N TYR A 141 -8.44 6.09 8.48
CA TYR A 141 -9.64 5.39 8.95
C TYR A 141 -9.91 5.68 10.43
N LYS A 142 -8.89 5.57 11.29
CA LYS A 142 -9.04 5.76 12.73
C LYS A 142 -9.47 7.18 13.12
N ILE A 143 -9.03 8.19 12.36
CA ILE A 143 -9.43 9.58 12.57
C ILE A 143 -10.79 9.86 11.92
N GLY A 144 -10.99 9.45 10.67
CA GLY A 144 -12.20 9.74 9.90
C GLY A 144 -13.45 8.96 10.35
N SER A 145 -13.28 7.80 10.98
CA SER A 145 -14.40 7.00 11.48
C SER A 145 -15.15 7.62 12.67
N ARG A 146 -14.66 8.75 13.23
CA ARG A 146 -15.29 9.51 14.32
C ARG A 146 -16.61 10.19 13.94
N CYS A 147 -16.86 10.43 12.65
CA CYS A 147 -18.09 11.05 12.19
C CYS A 147 -19.30 10.10 12.35
N LYS A 148 -20.49 10.62 12.71
CA LYS A 148 -21.68 9.75 12.89
C LYS A 148 -22.29 9.25 11.57
N SER A 149 -22.25 10.08 10.53
CA SER A 149 -22.83 9.80 9.20
C SER A 149 -21.84 9.10 8.28
N VAL A 150 -22.28 8.07 7.55
CA VAL A 150 -21.45 7.30 6.60
C VAL A 150 -20.79 8.20 5.56
N SER A 151 -21.53 9.11 4.92
CA SER A 151 -20.97 10.02 3.92
C SER A 151 -19.88 10.92 4.51
N ARG A 152 -20.11 11.46 5.72
CA ARG A 152 -19.11 12.29 6.41
C ARG A 152 -17.87 11.49 6.82
N LYS A 153 -18.03 10.22 7.21
CA LYS A 153 -16.91 9.32 7.48
C LYS A 153 -16.06 9.15 6.23
N ILE A 154 -16.67 8.81 5.09
CA ILE A 154 -15.97 8.60 3.82
C ILE A 154 -15.21 9.86 3.41
N VAL A 155 -15.87 11.02 3.43
CA VAL A 155 -15.23 12.31 3.11
C VAL A 155 -14.06 12.59 4.06
N SER A 156 -14.22 12.36 5.36
CA SER A 156 -13.14 12.59 6.32
C SER A 156 -11.97 11.63 6.13
N VAL A 157 -12.22 10.35 5.83
CA VAL A 157 -11.14 9.37 5.55
C VAL A 157 -10.37 9.77 4.30
N ILE A 158 -11.06 10.12 3.21
CA ILE A 158 -10.41 10.59 1.96
C ILE A 158 -9.58 11.85 2.22
N PHE A 159 -10.12 12.80 2.98
CA PHE A 159 -9.39 14.02 3.33
C PHE A 159 -8.08 13.73 4.07
N TRP A 160 -8.11 12.83 5.07
CA TRP A 160 -6.89 12.44 5.80
C TRP A 160 -5.90 11.63 4.95
N ILE A 161 -6.39 10.79 4.02
CA ILE A 161 -5.52 10.09 3.06
C ILE A 161 -4.75 11.13 2.24
N LEU A 162 -5.45 12.10 1.65
CA LEU A 162 -4.83 13.13 0.82
C LEU A 162 -3.80 13.96 1.61
N ILE A 163 -4.14 14.35 2.84
CA ILE A 163 -3.22 15.10 3.70
C ILE A 163 -1.96 14.29 4.02
N PHE A 164 -2.10 13.06 4.50
CA PHE A 164 -0.93 12.28 4.89
C PHE A 164 -0.08 11.87 3.68
N SER A 165 -0.70 11.53 2.55
CA SER A 165 0.03 11.29 1.31
C SER A 165 0.80 12.52 0.85
N PHE A 166 0.19 13.71 0.89
CA PHE A 166 0.86 14.96 0.54
C PHE A 166 2.02 15.28 1.49
N MET A 167 1.80 15.16 2.80
CA MET A 167 2.86 15.36 3.80
C MET A 167 4.03 14.40 3.60
N LEU A 168 3.75 13.14 3.26
CA LEU A 168 4.79 12.15 2.96
C LEU A 168 5.60 12.52 1.73
N ILE A 169 4.94 12.97 0.65
CA ILE A 169 5.62 13.41 -0.58
C ILE A 169 6.53 14.61 -0.28
N VAL A 170 6.04 15.61 0.46
CA VAL A 170 6.84 16.78 0.85
C VAL A 170 8.01 16.39 1.75
N PHE A 171 7.81 15.45 2.68
CA PHE A 171 8.88 14.94 3.53
C PHE A 171 9.93 14.17 2.73
N ALA A 172 9.51 13.34 1.78
CA ALA A 172 10.41 12.61 0.88
C ALA A 172 11.29 13.55 0.06
N GLU A 173 10.74 14.69 -0.39
CA GLU A 173 11.49 15.73 -1.11
C GLU A 173 12.55 16.42 -0.23
N GLY A 174 12.19 16.77 1.01
CA GLY A 174 13.07 17.50 1.93
C GLY A 174 14.14 16.63 2.60
N GLY A 175 13.94 15.31 2.68
CA GLY A 175 14.82 14.40 3.40
C GLY A 175 16.10 13.97 2.65
N TRP A 176 16.16 14.21 1.34
CA TRP A 176 17.23 13.67 0.46
C TRP A 176 17.89 14.74 -0.43
N SER A 177 17.62 16.01 -0.15
CA SER A 177 18.21 17.18 -0.82
C SER A 177 19.36 17.84 -0.03
N ALA A 178 19.86 17.17 1.01
CA ALA A 178 21.03 17.58 1.81
C ALA A 178 22.26 16.72 1.50
#